data_AF-A0A5R8MV01-F1
#
_entry.id   AF-A0A5R8MV01-F1
#
_cell.length_a   1.000
_cell.length_b   1.000
_cell.length_c   1.000
_cell.angle_alpha   90.00
_cell.angle_beta   90.00
_cell.angle_gamma   90.00
#
_symmetry.space_group_name_H-M   'P 1'
#
loop_
_entity.id
_entity.type
_entity.pdbx_description
1 polymer ?
#
loop_
_entity_poly.entity_id
_entity_poly.type
_entity_poly.pdbx_seq_one_letter_code
_entity_poly.pdbx_strand_id
1 'polypeptide(L)'
;MSHKRSGLLSGLIVGLLAGLICAAGLGAAALLQESLPSGVTTFGNGLPLPLALSLVIALVVAFAMGSVRPRAFVLVPFAALYAGGAVAAGQITGLAIMIGSAQREPGRQAPAGLSDITLPTFTDGLPGALALYRDPLTQTWPAWLYIAVAALAALVLVTLRVTRVRRSQRAHEAEAKGATEAEKPREPEYRAAFDPAQA
;
A
#
# COMPACT_ATOMS: atom_id res chain seq x y z
N MET A 1 -14.86 -11.41 30.69
CA MET A 1 -14.00 -11.79 29.55
C MET A 1 -13.87 -10.59 28.60
N SER A 2 -12.74 -9.88 28.63
CA SER A 2 -12.51 -8.71 27.78
C SER A 2 -12.26 -9.16 26.34
N HIS A 3 -13.21 -8.90 25.44
CA HIS A 3 -13.02 -9.12 24.01
C HIS A 3 -11.81 -8.28 23.56
N LYS A 4 -10.70 -8.93 23.19
CA LYS A 4 -9.59 -8.29 22.46
C LYS A 4 -10.18 -7.71 21.17
N ARG A 5 -10.47 -6.41 21.17
CA ARG A 5 -10.99 -5.69 19.99
C ARG A 5 -10.07 -6.01 18.82
N SER A 6 -10.65 -6.63 17.79
CA SER A 6 -9.94 -7.04 16.59
C SER A 6 -9.52 -5.77 15.83
N GLY A 7 -8.25 -5.36 15.94
CA GLY A 7 -7.70 -4.22 15.18
C GLY A 7 -7.62 -4.44 13.66
N LEU A 8 -8.28 -5.47 13.13
CA LEU A 8 -8.37 -5.77 11.71
C LEU A 8 -9.21 -4.72 10.97
N LEU A 9 -10.36 -4.33 11.53
CA LEU A 9 -11.25 -3.33 10.95
C LEU A 9 -10.55 -1.95 10.83
N SER A 10 -9.81 -1.56 11.86
CA SER A 10 -9.05 -0.31 11.85
C SER A 10 -7.93 -0.32 10.81
N GLY A 11 -7.20 -1.43 10.65
CA GLY A 11 -6.17 -1.54 9.61
C GLY A 11 -6.74 -1.49 8.19
N LEU A 12 -7.93 -2.03 8.00
CA LEU A 12 -8.65 -2.04 6.73
C LEU A 12 -9.15 -0.63 6.36
N ILE A 13 -9.75 0.09 7.31
CA ILE A 13 -10.19 1.49 7.13
C ILE A 13 -8.99 2.39 6.84
N VAL A 14 -7.90 2.26 7.59
CA VAL A 14 -6.70 3.09 7.41
C VAL A 14 -6.03 2.80 6.06
N GLY A 15 -5.97 1.53 5.64
CA GLY A 15 -5.50 1.16 4.31
C GLY A 15 -6.36 1.74 3.19
N LEU A 16 -7.70 1.69 3.34
CA LEU A 16 -8.64 2.28 2.39
C LEU A 16 -8.45 3.81 2.28
N LEU A 17 -8.39 4.52 3.40
CA LEU A 17 -8.19 5.97 3.42
C LEU A 17 -6.85 6.35 2.79
N ALA A 18 -5.77 5.63 3.13
CA ALA A 18 -4.46 5.83 2.52
C ALA A 18 -4.51 5.62 0.99
N GLY A 19 -5.20 4.56 0.54
CA GLY A 19 -5.39 4.27 -0.88
C GLY A 19 -6.18 5.38 -1.60
N LEU A 20 -7.26 5.89 -0.99
CA LEU A 20 -8.06 6.98 -1.57
C LEU A 20 -7.26 8.29 -1.67
N ILE A 21 -6.48 8.64 -0.64
CA ILE A 21 -5.61 9.82 -0.67
C ILE A 21 -4.53 9.66 -1.75
N CYS A 22 -3.95 8.47 -1.87
CA CYS A 22 -2.98 8.15 -2.91
C CYS A 22 -3.58 8.24 -4.33
N ALA A 23 -4.80 7.72 -4.52
CA ALA A 23 -5.52 7.79 -5.78
C ALA A 23 -5.82 9.26 -6.17
N ALA A 24 -6.32 10.04 -5.21
CA ALA A 24 -6.59 11.46 -5.41
C ALA A 24 -5.30 12.24 -5.73
N GLY A 25 -4.20 11.95 -5.02
CA GLY A 25 -2.89 12.56 -5.27
C GLY A 25 -2.33 12.21 -6.65
N LEU A 26 -2.47 10.96 -7.09
CA LEU A 26 -2.03 10.51 -8.41
C LEU A 26 -2.91 11.13 -9.53
N GLY A 27 -4.21 11.25 -9.32
CA GLY A 27 -5.10 11.98 -10.22
C GLY A 27 -4.77 13.47 -10.30
N ALA A 28 -4.47 14.10 -9.17
CA ALA A 28 -4.04 15.50 -9.12
C ALA A 28 -2.67 15.73 -9.78
N ALA A 29 -1.76 14.74 -9.73
CA ALA A 29 -0.46 14.82 -10.39
C ALA A 29 -0.59 14.97 -11.92
N ALA A 30 -1.69 14.52 -12.53
CA ALA A 30 -1.97 14.75 -13.95
C ALA A 30 -2.08 16.26 -14.28
N LEU A 31 -2.54 17.08 -13.34
CA LEU A 31 -2.61 18.55 -13.50
C LEU A 31 -1.24 19.22 -13.48
N LEU A 32 -0.25 18.55 -12.89
CA LEU A 32 1.12 19.05 -12.77
C LEU A 32 2.04 18.45 -13.84
N GLN A 33 1.55 17.56 -14.71
CA GLN A 33 2.38 16.99 -15.78
C GLN A 33 2.89 18.04 -16.76
N GLU A 34 2.10 19.07 -17.06
CA GLU A 34 2.50 20.15 -17.97
C GLU A 34 3.52 21.11 -17.34
N SER A 35 3.61 21.17 -16.01
CA SER A 35 4.56 22.03 -15.29
C SER A 35 5.88 21.33 -14.95
N LEU A 36 5.99 20.03 -15.19
CA LEU A 36 7.22 19.27 -14.96
C LEU A 36 8.22 19.48 -16.11
N PRO A 37 9.53 19.62 -15.82
CA PRO A 37 10.55 19.70 -16.85
C PRO A 37 10.49 18.50 -17.79
N SER A 38 10.57 18.74 -19.10
CA SER A 38 10.52 17.69 -20.13
C SER A 38 11.54 16.58 -19.90
N GLY A 39 12.72 16.93 -19.38
CA GLY A 39 13.75 15.96 -19.01
C GLY A 39 13.33 14.94 -17.96
N VAL A 40 12.30 15.22 -17.13
CA VAL A 40 11.74 14.28 -16.14
C VAL A 40 10.62 13.45 -16.75
N THR A 41 9.83 14.03 -17.65
CA THR A 41 8.67 13.36 -18.26
C THR A 41 9.04 12.46 -19.45
N THR A 42 10.15 12.71 -20.14
CA THR A 42 10.61 11.91 -21.28
C THR A 42 11.71 10.91 -20.93
N PHE A 43 12.28 10.98 -19.73
CA PHE A 43 13.35 10.08 -19.31
C PHE A 43 12.87 8.62 -19.31
N GLY A 44 13.62 7.72 -19.95
CA GLY A 44 13.29 6.29 -19.99
C GLY A 44 11.89 5.98 -20.56
N ASN A 45 11.50 6.67 -21.64
CA ASN A 45 10.16 6.58 -22.27
C ASN A 45 9.00 7.02 -21.35
N GLY A 46 9.26 7.82 -20.31
CA GLY A 46 8.23 8.31 -19.39
C GLY A 46 7.70 7.27 -18.40
N LEU A 47 8.28 6.05 -18.38
CA LEU A 47 7.97 4.97 -17.42
C LEU A 47 8.49 5.20 -15.98
N PRO A 48 9.66 5.84 -15.75
CA PRO A 48 10.28 5.87 -14.41
C PRO A 48 9.44 6.63 -13.37
N LEU A 49 8.86 7.76 -13.76
CA LEU A 49 8.04 8.60 -12.88
C LEU A 49 6.76 7.88 -12.38
N PRO A 50 5.90 7.30 -13.23
CA PRO A 50 4.73 6.56 -12.77
C PRO A 50 5.07 5.30 -12.00
N LEU A 51 6.21 4.64 -12.29
CA LEU A 51 6.72 3.53 -11.49
C LEU A 51 7.14 3.98 -10.09
N ALA A 52 7.87 5.09 -9.97
CA ALA A 52 8.24 5.66 -8.69
C ALA A 52 7.01 6.03 -7.86
N LEU A 53 6.01 6.66 -8.47
CA LEU A 53 4.73 6.96 -7.81
C LEU A 53 4.02 5.69 -7.34
N SER A 54 3.99 4.63 -8.15
CA SER A 54 3.41 3.34 -7.79
C SER A 54 4.09 2.71 -6.56
N LEU A 55 5.42 2.84 -6.46
CA LEU A 55 6.19 2.40 -5.29
C LEU A 55 5.90 3.26 -4.05
N VAL A 56 5.77 4.58 -4.21
CA VAL A 56 5.40 5.48 -3.11
C VAL A 56 3.99 5.14 -2.58
N ILE A 57 3.03 4.90 -3.47
CA ILE A 57 1.67 4.47 -3.09
C ILE A 57 1.72 3.15 -2.31
N ALA A 58 2.46 2.17 -2.82
CA ALA A 58 2.65 0.89 -2.15
C ALA A 58 3.26 1.07 -0.75
N LEU A 59 4.26 1.94 -0.61
CA LEU A 59 4.91 2.25 0.67
C LEU A 59 3.92 2.89 1.66
N VAL A 60 3.16 3.89 1.23
CA VAL A 60 2.19 4.60 2.08
C VAL A 60 1.10 3.63 2.56
N VAL A 61 0.51 2.85 1.65
CA VAL A 61 -0.53 1.86 1.98
C VAL A 61 0.03 0.78 2.91
N ALA A 62 1.20 0.21 2.62
CA ALA A 62 1.83 -0.79 3.46
C ALA A 62 2.20 -0.25 4.86
N PHE A 63 2.66 1.01 4.93
CA PHE A 63 2.99 1.66 6.19
C PHE A 63 1.74 1.88 7.05
N ALA A 64 0.68 2.42 6.44
CA ALA A 64 -0.59 2.73 7.08
C ALA A 64 -1.30 1.46 7.60
N MET A 65 -1.35 0.38 6.81
CA MET A 65 -1.93 -0.88 7.27
C MET A 65 -1.06 -1.55 8.34
N GLY A 66 0.27 -1.46 8.21
CA GLY A 66 1.18 -2.08 9.15
C GLY A 66 1.36 -1.32 10.48
N SER A 67 0.98 -0.04 10.57
CA SER A 67 1.05 0.74 11.81
C SER A 67 -0.06 0.36 12.80
N VAL A 68 -1.24 -0.02 12.30
CA VAL A 68 -2.41 -0.34 13.14
C VAL A 68 -2.30 -1.72 13.78
N ARG A 69 -1.87 -2.75 13.04
CA ARG A 69 -1.68 -4.09 13.61
C ARG A 69 -0.73 -4.98 12.79
N PRO A 70 0.55 -5.06 13.13
CA PRO A 70 1.57 -5.72 12.30
C PRO A 70 1.50 -7.27 12.28
N ARG A 71 0.45 -7.90 12.81
CA ARG A 71 0.41 -9.36 13.06
C ARG A 71 -0.52 -10.17 12.15
N ALA A 72 -1.47 -9.52 11.46
CA ALA A 72 -2.50 -10.23 10.73
C ALA A 72 -2.09 -10.49 9.27
N PHE A 73 -1.87 -11.76 8.90
CA PHE A 73 -1.62 -12.18 7.52
C PHE A 73 -2.78 -11.85 6.57
N VAL A 74 -4.00 -11.74 7.12
CA VAL A 74 -5.19 -11.34 6.36
C VAL A 74 -5.01 -9.97 5.71
N LEU A 75 -4.21 -9.06 6.28
CA LEU A 75 -3.97 -7.72 5.72
C LEU A 75 -3.09 -7.74 4.46
N VAL A 76 -2.36 -8.84 4.20
CA VAL A 76 -1.45 -8.96 3.04
C VAL A 76 -2.18 -8.85 1.70
N PRO A 77 -3.21 -9.68 1.39
CA PRO A 77 -3.94 -9.55 0.13
C PRO A 77 -4.68 -8.21 0.01
N PHE A 78 -5.19 -7.65 1.12
CA PHE A 78 -5.85 -6.35 1.09
C PHE A 78 -4.88 -5.20 0.83
N ALA A 79 -3.63 -5.27 1.30
CA ALA A 79 -2.62 -4.27 0.98
C ALA A 79 -2.29 -4.26 -0.51
N ALA A 80 -2.17 -5.44 -1.13
CA ALA A 80 -1.98 -5.56 -2.57
C ALA A 80 -3.18 -4.98 -3.33
N LEU A 81 -4.40 -5.32 -2.90
CA LEU A 81 -5.65 -4.84 -3.49
C LEU A 81 -5.78 -3.31 -3.37
N TYR A 82 -5.47 -2.73 -2.21
CA TYR A 82 -5.56 -1.28 -1.99
C TYR A 82 -4.47 -0.50 -2.72
N ALA A 83 -3.24 -1.00 -2.78
CA ALA A 83 -2.18 -0.34 -3.53
C ALA A 83 -2.45 -0.39 -5.04
N GLY A 84 -2.78 -1.56 -5.58
CA GLY A 84 -3.14 -1.71 -6.99
C GLY A 84 -4.40 -0.93 -7.36
N GLY A 85 -5.44 -1.00 -6.51
CA GLY A 85 -6.68 -0.25 -6.68
C GLY A 85 -6.49 1.26 -6.61
N ALA A 86 -5.60 1.75 -5.74
CA ALA A 86 -5.27 3.17 -5.66
C ALA A 86 -4.59 3.67 -6.94
N VAL A 87 -3.67 2.89 -7.52
CA VAL A 87 -3.05 3.22 -8.81
C VAL A 87 -4.07 3.22 -9.93
N ALA A 88 -4.91 2.19 -10.02
CA ALA A 88 -5.95 2.10 -11.04
C ALA A 88 -6.94 3.26 -10.95
N ALA A 89 -7.44 3.54 -9.75
CA ALA A 89 -8.35 4.66 -9.50
C ALA A 89 -7.69 6.00 -9.83
N GLY A 90 -6.43 6.21 -9.41
CA GLY A 90 -5.70 7.44 -9.74
C GLY A 90 -5.48 7.62 -11.24
N GLN A 91 -5.16 6.55 -11.99
CA GLN A 91 -5.04 6.60 -13.45
C GLN A 91 -6.37 6.96 -14.11
N ILE A 92 -7.48 6.34 -13.69
CA ILE A 92 -8.82 6.64 -14.21
C ILE A 92 -9.16 8.11 -13.92
N THR A 93 -8.92 8.57 -12.68
CA THR A 93 -9.20 9.95 -12.29
C THR A 93 -8.36 10.93 -13.10
N GLY A 94 -7.05 10.72 -13.22
CA GLY A 94 -6.15 11.59 -13.99
C GLY A 94 -6.54 11.65 -15.47
N LEU A 95 -6.82 10.50 -16.10
CA LEU A 95 -7.22 10.44 -17.51
C LEU A 95 -8.60 11.05 -17.75
N ALA A 96 -9.57 10.83 -16.85
CA ALA A 96 -10.89 11.44 -16.99
C ALA A 96 -10.80 12.96 -16.91
N ILE A 97 -9.94 13.49 -16.04
CA ILE A 97 -9.67 14.93 -15.97
C ILE A 97 -8.97 15.41 -17.24
N MET A 98 -7.94 14.73 -17.73
CA MET A 98 -7.23 15.13 -18.97
C MET A 98 -8.15 15.11 -20.20
N ILE A 99 -8.88 14.01 -20.42
CA ILE A 99 -9.78 13.86 -21.57
C ILE A 99 -10.93 14.88 -21.47
N GLY A 100 -11.56 14.98 -20.31
CA GLY A 100 -12.66 15.92 -20.06
C GLY A 100 -12.25 17.38 -20.20
N SER A 101 -11.06 17.72 -19.71
CA SER A 101 -10.52 19.07 -19.82
C SER A 101 -10.09 19.42 -21.24
N ALA A 102 -9.69 18.45 -22.06
CA ALA A 102 -9.38 18.64 -23.48
C ALA A 102 -10.62 18.83 -24.37
N GLN A 103 -11.81 18.42 -23.91
CA GLN A 103 -13.10 18.59 -24.62
C GLN A 103 -13.74 19.97 -24.40
N ARG A 104 -13.00 20.95 -23.87
CA ARG A 104 -13.49 22.32 -23.68
C ARG A 104 -13.92 22.97 -24.99
N GLU A 105 -14.87 23.92 -24.88
CA GLU A 105 -15.38 24.70 -26.01
C GLU A 105 -14.25 25.20 -26.94
N PRO A 106 -14.42 25.06 -28.27
CA PRO A 106 -13.42 25.49 -29.24
C PRO A 106 -13.27 27.03 -29.16
N GLY A 107 -12.19 27.50 -28.54
CA GLY A 107 -11.91 28.94 -28.41
C GLY A 107 -10.99 29.35 -27.25
N ARG A 108 -10.82 28.52 -26.21
CA ARG A 108 -9.85 28.79 -25.13
C ARG A 108 -8.44 28.29 -25.52
N GLN A 109 -7.51 29.22 -25.74
CA GLN A 109 -6.10 28.93 -26.04
C GLN A 109 -5.22 28.74 -24.78
N ALA A 110 -5.79 28.89 -23.57
CA ALA A 110 -5.04 28.75 -22.32
C ALA A 110 -4.93 27.27 -21.91
N PRO A 111 -3.79 26.84 -21.32
CA PRO A 111 -3.62 25.48 -20.81
C PRO A 111 -4.66 25.13 -19.75
N ALA A 112 -4.80 23.84 -19.50
CA ALA A 112 -5.88 23.34 -18.67
C ALA A 112 -5.79 23.80 -17.20
N GLY A 113 -6.59 24.80 -16.82
CA GLY A 113 -6.64 25.30 -15.44
C GLY A 113 -7.50 24.46 -14.49
N LEU A 114 -7.26 24.59 -13.18
CA LEU A 114 -8.08 23.98 -12.11
C LEU A 114 -9.57 24.37 -12.18
N SER A 115 -9.88 25.58 -12.68
CA SER A 115 -11.25 26.07 -12.88
C SER A 115 -12.07 25.23 -13.84
N ASP A 116 -11.39 24.48 -14.70
CA ASP A 116 -12.01 23.76 -15.80
C ASP A 116 -12.15 22.26 -15.47
N ILE A 117 -11.83 21.88 -14.23
CA ILE A 117 -12.14 20.59 -13.62
C ILE A 117 -13.52 20.72 -12.97
N THR A 118 -14.54 20.46 -13.76
CA THR A 118 -15.93 20.44 -13.29
C THR A 118 -16.46 19.02 -13.28
N LEU A 119 -17.49 18.77 -12.47
CA LEU A 119 -18.16 17.45 -12.45
C LEU A 119 -18.58 16.99 -13.86
N PRO A 120 -19.18 17.86 -14.72
CA PRO A 120 -19.53 17.50 -16.09
C PRO A 120 -18.33 17.07 -16.93
N THR A 121 -17.26 17.88 -16.95
CA THR A 121 -16.05 17.54 -17.72
C THR A 121 -15.44 16.21 -17.26
N PHE A 122 -15.45 15.95 -15.94
CA PHE A 122 -14.97 14.69 -15.39
C PHE A 122 -15.84 13.49 -15.83
N THR A 123 -17.17 13.65 -15.80
CA THR A 123 -18.09 12.59 -16.24
C THR A 123 -17.98 12.32 -17.73
N ASP A 124 -17.71 13.33 -18.54
CA ASP A 124 -17.55 13.20 -19.99
C ASP A 124 -16.23 12.53 -20.38
N GLY A 125 -15.17 12.74 -19.58
CA GLY A 125 -13.88 12.06 -19.75
C GLY A 125 -13.85 10.62 -19.23
N LEU A 126 -14.79 10.24 -18.34
CA LEU A 126 -14.81 8.94 -17.67
C LEU A 126 -14.89 7.73 -18.64
N PRO A 127 -15.75 7.73 -19.69
CA PRO A 127 -15.81 6.65 -20.65
C PRO A 127 -14.49 6.43 -21.39
N GLY A 128 -13.79 7.52 -21.75
CA GLY A 128 -12.48 7.46 -22.40
C GLY A 128 -11.40 6.94 -21.44
N ALA A 129 -11.44 7.34 -20.17
CA ALA A 129 -10.52 6.81 -19.16
C ALA A 129 -10.73 5.31 -18.89
N LEU A 130 -11.98 4.83 -18.91
CA LEU A 130 -12.31 3.42 -18.75
C LEU A 130 -11.98 2.59 -20.00
N ALA A 131 -11.99 3.20 -21.19
CA ALA A 131 -11.61 2.53 -22.43
C ALA A 131 -10.16 2.01 -22.40
N LEU A 132 -9.27 2.68 -21.64
CA LEU A 132 -7.90 2.21 -21.40
C LEU A 132 -7.81 0.76 -20.91
N TYR A 133 -8.81 0.28 -20.15
CA TYR A 133 -8.80 -1.09 -19.63
C TYR A 133 -9.56 -2.08 -20.54
N ARG A 134 -10.19 -1.59 -21.60
CA ARG A 134 -10.86 -2.38 -22.64
C ARG A 134 -9.99 -2.62 -23.86
N ASP A 135 -9.04 -1.72 -24.13
CA ASP A 135 -8.16 -1.79 -25.29
C ASP A 135 -7.13 -2.95 -25.21
N PRO A 136 -6.59 -3.40 -26.37
CA PRO A 136 -5.69 -4.53 -26.43
C PRO A 136 -4.47 -4.38 -25.50
N LEU A 137 -4.05 -5.50 -24.89
CA LEU A 137 -2.95 -5.51 -23.91
C LEU A 137 -1.64 -4.92 -24.47
N THR A 138 -1.41 -5.04 -25.78
CA THR A 138 -0.22 -4.48 -26.45
C THR A 138 -0.13 -2.96 -26.38
N GLN A 139 -1.26 -2.27 -26.20
CA GLN A 139 -1.32 -0.81 -26.08
C GLN A 139 -1.45 -0.36 -24.61
N THR A 140 -2.01 -1.21 -23.76
CA THR A 140 -2.40 -0.86 -22.37
C THR A 140 -1.46 -1.45 -21.33
N TRP A 141 -0.45 -2.25 -21.74
CA TRP A 141 0.50 -2.90 -20.84
C TRP A 141 1.16 -1.98 -19.79
N PRO A 142 1.49 -0.70 -20.05
CA PRO A 142 2.11 0.15 -19.04
C PRO A 142 1.19 0.41 -17.85
N ALA A 143 -0.12 0.60 -18.11
CA ALA A 143 -1.11 0.81 -17.07
C ALA A 143 -1.20 -0.40 -16.13
N TRP A 144 -1.26 -1.60 -16.71
CA TRP A 144 -1.24 -2.87 -15.98
C TRP A 144 0.06 -3.10 -15.21
N LEU A 145 1.20 -2.73 -15.80
CA LEU A 145 2.51 -2.82 -15.15
C LEU A 145 2.56 -1.97 -13.87
N TYR A 146 2.07 -0.73 -13.91
CA TYR A 146 2.05 0.16 -12.73
C TYR A 146 1.20 -0.42 -11.59
N ILE A 147 0.02 -0.97 -11.93
CA ILE A 147 -0.86 -1.66 -10.98
C ILE A 147 -0.16 -2.87 -10.37
N ALA A 148 0.46 -3.70 -11.21
CA ALA A 148 1.17 -4.91 -10.77
C ALA A 148 2.35 -4.56 -9.85
N VAL A 149 3.14 -3.55 -10.19
CA VAL A 149 4.28 -3.09 -9.38
C VAL A 149 3.81 -2.60 -8.01
N ALA A 150 2.75 -1.78 -7.95
CA ALA A 150 2.20 -1.31 -6.68
C ALA A 150 1.67 -2.48 -5.82
N ALA A 151 0.92 -3.40 -6.43
CA ALA A 151 0.37 -4.55 -5.73
C ALA A 151 1.46 -5.49 -5.19
N LEU A 152 2.47 -5.82 -6.01
CA LEU A 152 3.58 -6.68 -5.61
C LEU A 152 4.46 -6.01 -4.54
N ALA A 153 4.79 -4.73 -4.69
CA ALA A 153 5.57 -4.01 -3.70
C ALA A 153 4.85 -3.95 -2.34
N ALA A 154 3.54 -3.64 -2.33
CA ALA A 154 2.77 -3.64 -1.09
C ALA A 154 2.70 -5.03 -0.45
N LEU A 155 2.51 -6.07 -1.27
CA LEU A 155 2.52 -7.46 -0.81
C LEU A 155 3.86 -7.82 -0.16
N VAL A 156 4.98 -7.51 -0.81
CA VAL A 156 6.33 -7.78 -0.28
C VAL A 156 6.60 -6.99 0.99
N LEU A 157 6.28 -5.70 1.03
CA LEU A 157 6.51 -4.86 2.21
C LEU A 157 5.72 -5.34 3.43
N VAL A 158 4.44 -5.67 3.25
CA VAL A 158 3.60 -6.14 4.36
C VAL A 158 4.01 -7.55 4.79
N THR A 159 4.32 -8.46 3.87
CA THR A 159 4.81 -9.81 4.22
C THR A 159 6.14 -9.75 4.98
N LEU A 160 7.11 -8.95 4.53
CA LEU A 160 8.38 -8.76 5.24
C LEU A 160 8.16 -8.15 6.64
N ARG A 161 7.26 -7.17 6.77
CA ARG A 161 6.95 -6.56 8.07
C ARG A 161 6.30 -7.56 9.02
N VAL A 162 5.31 -8.33 8.55
CA VAL A 162 4.61 -9.34 9.36
C VAL A 162 5.58 -10.44 9.80
N THR A 163 6.44 -10.92 8.90
CA THR A 163 7.45 -11.94 9.24
C THR A 163 8.49 -11.42 10.23
N ARG A 164 8.99 -10.19 10.07
CA ARG A 164 9.94 -9.55 11.01
C ARG A 164 9.34 -9.33 12.39
N VAL A 165 8.08 -8.89 12.46
CA VAL A 165 7.36 -8.67 13.73
C VAL A 165 7.09 -9.99 14.45
N ARG A 166 6.79 -11.06 13.72
CA ARG A 166 6.67 -12.40 14.30
C ARG A 166 8.00 -12.96 14.79
N ARG A 167 9.08 -12.76 14.04
CA ARG A 167 10.43 -13.20 14.44
C ARG A 167 10.89 -12.51 15.72
N SER A 168 10.76 -11.19 15.81
CA SER A 168 11.10 -10.43 17.03
C SER A 168 10.25 -10.84 18.23
N GLN A 169 8.97 -11.13 18.04
CA GLN A 169 8.12 -11.64 19.12
C GLN A 169 8.52 -13.04 19.57
N ARG A 170 8.87 -13.95 18.65
CA ARG A 170 9.40 -15.27 19.02
C ARG A 170 10.72 -15.16 19.78
N ALA A 171 11.58 -14.22 19.41
CA ALA A 171 12.81 -13.94 20.14
C ALA A 171 12.51 -13.43 21.55
N HIS A 172 11.62 -12.44 21.70
CA HIS A 172 11.21 -11.96 23.02
C HIS A 172 10.46 -12.98 23.87
N GLU A 173 9.64 -13.85 23.26
CA GLU A 173 8.99 -14.95 23.97
C GLU A 173 10.00 -16.02 24.40
N ALA A 174 11.06 -16.26 23.61
CA ALA A 174 12.15 -17.15 23.98
C ALA A 174 13.04 -16.55 25.09
N GLU A 175 13.34 -15.26 25.01
CA GLU A 175 14.05 -14.51 26.07
C GLU A 175 13.23 -14.46 27.36
N ALA A 176 11.92 -14.18 27.27
CA ALA A 176 11.04 -14.18 28.42
C ALA A 176 10.94 -15.59 29.04
N LYS A 177 10.82 -16.65 28.23
CA LYS A 177 10.82 -18.04 28.73
C LYS A 177 12.17 -18.43 29.33
N GLY A 178 13.28 -18.08 28.70
CA GLY A 178 14.62 -18.32 29.23
C GLY A 178 14.89 -17.57 30.54
N ALA A 179 14.39 -16.33 30.67
CA ALA A 179 14.43 -15.58 31.92
C ALA A 179 13.52 -16.21 32.98
N THR A 180 12.32 -16.67 32.61
CA THR A 180 11.41 -17.36 33.55
C THR A 180 11.96 -18.73 33.98
N GLU A 181 12.71 -19.43 33.13
CA GLU A 181 13.40 -20.68 33.47
C GLU A 181 14.68 -20.45 34.30
N ALA A 182 15.40 -19.35 34.07
CA ALA A 182 16.54 -18.94 34.89
C ALA A 182 16.13 -18.38 36.26
N GLU A 183 14.92 -17.81 36.36
CA GLU A 183 14.35 -17.22 37.58
C GLU A 183 13.46 -18.20 38.36
N LYS A 184 13.18 -19.40 37.84
CA LYS A 184 12.71 -20.50 38.70
C LYS A 184 13.81 -20.77 39.73
N PRO A 185 13.55 -20.61 41.04
CA PRO A 185 14.50 -21.04 42.04
C PRO A 185 14.75 -22.52 41.76
N ARG A 186 16.02 -22.89 41.56
CA ARG A 186 16.46 -24.28 41.59
C ARG A 186 15.93 -24.82 42.91
N GLU A 187 14.82 -25.57 42.86
CA GLU A 187 14.31 -26.22 44.05
C GLU A 187 15.48 -27.05 44.60
N PRO A 188 15.88 -26.85 45.87
CA PRO A 188 16.92 -27.65 46.45
C PRO A 188 16.44 -29.09 46.34
N GLU A 189 17.19 -29.92 45.59
CA GLU A 189 16.98 -31.37 45.57
C GLU A 189 16.82 -31.80 47.03
N TYR A 190 15.62 -32.28 47.37
CA TYR A 190 15.35 -32.86 48.67
C TYR A 190 16.20 -34.12 48.78
N ARG A 191 17.45 -33.97 49.26
CA ARG A 191 18.26 -35.08 49.75
C ARG A 191 17.52 -35.62 50.97
N ALA A 192 16.81 -36.72 50.77
CA ALA A 192 16.32 -37.52 51.88
C ALA A 192 17.53 -37.85 52.78
N ALA A 193 17.39 -37.59 54.09
CA ALA A 193 18.45 -37.78 55.09
C ALA A 193 18.85 -39.26 55.35
N PHE A 194 18.37 -40.19 54.52
CA PHE A 194 18.58 -41.62 54.70
C PHE A 194 18.90 -42.27 53.36
N ASP A 195 20.09 -41.99 52.85
CA ASP A 195 20.74 -42.92 51.92
C ASP A 195 21.49 -43.95 52.80
N PRO A 196 21.07 -45.22 52.84
CA PRO A 196 21.76 -46.21 53.68
C PRO A 196 23.16 -46.45 53.09
N ALA A 197 24.18 -46.26 53.93
CA ALA A 197 25.55 -46.64 53.61
C ALA A 197 25.57 -48.12 53.23
N GLN A 198 25.74 -48.42 51.94
CA GLN A 198 26.02 -49.78 51.48
C GLN A 198 27.46 -50.13 51.86
N ALA A 199 27.59 -51.32 52.47
CA ALA A 199 28.80 -51.93 52.99
C ALA A 199 29.84 -52.26 51.91
#